data_AF-A0A645J6A4-F1
#
_entry.id   AF-A0A645J6A4-F1
#
_cell.length_a   1.000
_cell.length_b   1.000
_cell.length_c   1.000
_cell.angle_alpha   90.00
_cell.angle_beta   90.00
_cell.angle_gamma   90.00
#
_symmetry.space_group_name_H-M   'P 1'
#
loop_
_entity.id
_entity.type
_entity.pdbx_description
1 polymer ?
#
loop_
_entity_poly.entity_id
_entity_poly.type
_entity_poly.pdbx_seq_one_letter_code
_entity_poly.pdbx_strand_id
1 'polypeptide(L)' 'MELGRVRGYKKLTEEQKKLFERVFYKHQSGLGIEAKKDFTPVSIKWEKTYLKVVFKNGEWLHYTQTGSWY' A
#
# COMPACT_ATOMS: atom_id res chain seq x y z
N MET A 1 -9.27 5.90 6.93
CA MET A 1 -8.32 6.56 6.01
C MET A 1 -8.86 6.44 4.60
N GLU A 2 -8.80 7.49 3.80
CA GLU A 2 -9.18 7.45 2.39
C GLU A 2 -7.93 7.20 1.52
N LEU A 3 -7.82 6.00 0.93
CA LEU A 3 -6.66 5.58 0.13
C LEU A 3 -6.45 6.46 -1.11
N GLY A 4 -7.53 7.06 -1.63
CA GLY A 4 -7.49 7.99 -2.78
C GLY A 4 -6.64 9.25 -2.56
N ARG A 5 -6.32 9.58 -1.31
CA ARG A 5 -5.48 10.74 -0.95
C ARG A 5 -3.99 10.41 -0.88
N VAL A 6 -3.61 9.14 -0.95
CA VAL A 6 -2.19 8.74 -0.88
C VAL A 6 -1.43 9.28 -2.09
N ARG A 7 -0.26 9.87 -1.85
CA ARG A 7 0.54 10.47 -2.93
C ARG A 7 0.89 9.41 -3.96
N GLY A 8 0.50 9.64 -5.21
CA GLY A 8 0.74 8.71 -6.33
C GLY A 8 -0.46 7.82 -6.69
N TYR A 9 -1.51 7.76 -5.86
CA TYR A 9 -2.71 6.96 -6.13
C TYR A 9 -3.40 7.34 -7.45
N LYS A 10 -3.52 8.64 -7.73
CA LYS A 10 -4.13 9.14 -8.98
C LYS A 10 -3.35 8.77 -10.25
N LYS A 11 -2.09 8.33 -10.13
CA LYS A 11 -1.25 7.92 -11.26
C LYS A 11 -1.35 6.43 -11.57
N LEU A 12 -2.04 5.66 -10.72
CA LEU A 12 -2.25 4.24 -10.91
C LEU A 12 -3.39 3.98 -11.90
N THR A 13 -3.30 2.88 -12.64
CA THR A 13 -4.45 2.34 -13.39
C THR A 13 -5.49 1.78 -12.41
N GLU A 14 -6.71 1.50 -12.88
CA GLU A 14 -7.75 0.92 -12.04
C GLU A 14 -7.36 -0.46 -11.48
N GLU A 15 -6.64 -1.27 -12.25
CA GLU A 15 -6.13 -2.58 -11.80
C GLU A 15 -5.08 -2.40 -10.68
N GLN A 16 -4.21 -1.42 -10.82
CA GLN A 16 -3.18 -1.12 -9.82
C GLN A 16 -3.78 -0.54 -8.53
N LYS A 17 -4.85 0.26 -8.64
CA LYS A 17 -5.64 0.74 -7.48
C LYS A 17 -6.29 -0.43 -6.75
N LYS A 18 -6.97 -1.32 -7.48
CA LYS A 18 -7.56 -2.55 -6.91
C LYS A 18 -6.52 -3.42 -6.23
N LEU A 19 -5.33 -3.55 -6.82
CA LEU A 19 -4.22 -4.27 -6.19
C LEU A 19 -3.83 -3.61 -4.87
N PHE A 20 -3.62 -2.29 -4.88
CA PHE A 20 -3.25 -1.54 -3.68
C PHE A 20 -4.26 -1.75 -2.55
N GLU A 21 -5.55 -1.54 -2.83
CA GLU A 21 -6.63 -1.68 -1.85
C GLU A 21 -6.67 -3.10 -1.28
N ARG A 22 -6.70 -4.11 -2.15
CA ARG A 22 -6.77 -5.52 -1.74
C ARG A 22 -5.60 -5.90 -0.82
N VAL A 23 -4.38 -5.56 -1.20
CA VAL A 23 -3.18 -5.92 -0.42
C VAL A 23 -3.06 -5.09 0.84
N PHE A 24 -3.42 -3.80 0.79
CA PHE A 24 -3.44 -2.93 1.95
C PHE A 24 -4.40 -3.44 3.03
N TYR A 25 -5.64 -3.81 2.68
CA TYR A 25 -6.60 -4.32 3.65
C TYR A 25 -6.16 -5.65 4.26
N LYS A 26 -5.59 -6.55 3.45
CA LYS A 26 -5.02 -7.83 3.94
C LYS A 26 -3.82 -7.63 4.87
N HIS A 27 -2.92 -6.71 4.52
CA HIS A 27 -1.79 -6.36 5.36
C HIS A 27 -2.28 -5.78 6.70
N GLN A 28 -3.19 -4.80 6.65
CA GLN A 28 -3.74 -4.16 7.84
C GLN A 28 -4.52 -5.13 8.73
N SER A 29 -5.22 -6.14 8.18
CA SER A 29 -5.94 -7.12 9.00
C SER A 29 -5.01 -7.97 9.87
N GLY A 30 -3.75 -8.14 9.47
CA GLY A 30 -2.74 -8.87 10.23
C GLY A 30 -2.01 -8.04 11.30
N LEU A 31 -2.19 -6.72 11.31
CA LEU A 31 -1.49 -5.82 12.24
C LEU A 31 -2.30 -5.56 13.52
N GLY A 32 -1.59 -5.48 14.65
CA GLY A 32 -2.13 -4.94 15.90
C GLY A 32 -2.43 -3.44 15.80
N ILE A 33 -3.34 -2.93 16.64
CA ILE A 33 -3.88 -1.56 16.57
C ILE A 33 -2.78 -0.48 16.51
N GLU A 34 -1.73 -0.62 17.31
CA GLU A 34 -0.62 0.35 17.33
C GLU A 34 0.18 0.31 16.03
N ALA A 35 0.54 -0.88 15.55
CA ALA A 35 1.26 -1.04 14.28
C ALA A 35 0.49 -0.46 13.08
N LYS A 36 -0.85 -0.50 13.08
CA LYS A 36 -1.65 0.09 11.99
C LYS A 36 -1.38 1.59 11.78
N LYS A 37 -1.07 2.32 12.85
CA LYS A 37 -0.77 3.75 12.80
C LYS A 37 0.56 4.00 12.06
N ASP A 38 1.54 3.15 12.31
CA ASP A 38 2.88 3.21 11.70
C ASP A 38 2.84 2.80 10.23
N PHE A 39 2.08 1.74 9.91
CA PHE A 39 1.84 1.26 8.54
C PHE A 39 0.72 2.03 7.80
N THR A 40 0.60 3.33 8.08
CA THR A 40 -0.23 4.24 7.28
C THR A 40 0.51 4.70 6.02
N PRO A 41 0.02 4.40 4.80
CA PRO A 41 0.70 4.74 3.55
C PRO A 41 0.72 6.25 3.31
N VAL A 42 1.90 6.77 2.96
CA VAL A 42 2.12 8.19 2.65
C VAL A 42 2.41 8.42 1.16
N SER A 43 3.02 7.43 0.50
CA SER A 43 3.33 7.50 -0.94
C SER A 43 3.27 6.11 -1.56
N ILE A 44 2.75 6.03 -2.78
CA ILE A 44 2.77 4.81 -3.59
C ILE A 44 3.29 5.09 -4.99
N LYS A 45 3.96 4.10 -5.58
CA LYS A 45 4.46 4.17 -6.95
C LYS A 45 4.47 2.77 -7.56
N TRP A 46 3.97 2.66 -8.80
CA TRP A 46 4.14 1.45 -9.59
C TRP A 46 5.59 1.35 -10.07
N GLU A 47 6.23 0.22 -9.81
CA GLU A 47 7.62 -0.06 -10.18
C GLU A 47 7.68 -1.39 -10.92
N LYS A 48 7.83 -1.35 -12.25
CA LYS A 48 7.89 -2.51 -13.15
C LYS A 48 6.75 -3.52 -12.91
N THR A 49 6.93 -4.43 -11.95
CA THR A 49 6.05 -5.56 -11.64
C THR A 49 5.37 -5.48 -10.27
N TYR A 50 5.66 -4.48 -9.44
CA TYR A 50 5.08 -4.36 -8.10
C TYR A 50 4.68 -2.91 -7.77
N LEU A 51 3.92 -2.76 -6.68
CA LEU A 51 3.59 -1.46 -6.13
C LEU A 51 4.45 -1.18 -4.90
N LYS A 52 5.32 -0.17 -4.98
CA LYS A 52 6.08 0.31 -3.83
C LYS A 52 5.17 1.15 -2.95
N VAL A 53 5.04 0.79 -1.67
CA VAL A 53 4.25 1.52 -0.68
C VAL A 53 5.16 2.01 0.43
N VAL A 54 5.24 3.32 0.64
CA VAL A 54 6.00 3.95 1.73
C VAL A 54 5.04 4.33 2.84
N PHE A 55 5.39 4.01 4.08
CA PHE A 55 4.57 4.20 5.27
C PHE A 55 5.08 5.34 6.15
N LYS A 56 4.26 5.73 7.14
CA LYS A 56 4.52 6.86 8.03
C LYS A 56 5.76 6.63 8.92
N ASN A 57 6.04 5.39 9.29
CA ASN A 57 7.24 5.00 10.05
C ASN A 57 8.54 5.07 9.21
N GLY A 58 8.48 5.40 7.92
CA GLY A 58 9.63 5.46 7.02
C GLY A 58 9.96 4.13 6.34
N GLU A 59 9.32 3.03 6.75
CA GLU A 59 9.44 1.76 6.06
C GLU A 59 8.69 1.78 4.72
N TRP A 60 9.04 0.81 3.87
CA TRP A 60 8.36 0.61 2.62
C TRP A 60 8.29 -0.87 2.27
N LEU A 61 7.22 -1.27 1.61
CA LEU A 61 6.97 -2.67 1.23
C LEU A 61 6.67 -2.77 -0.27
N HIS A 62 6.99 -3.95 -0.82
CA HIS A 62 6.68 -4.35 -2.18
C HIS A 62 5.35 -5.08 -2.23
N TYR A 63 4.28 -4.42 -2.66
CA TYR A 63 3.01 -5.10 -2.89
C TYR A 63 3.05 -5.82 -4.24
N THR A 64 3.14 -7.14 -4.18
CA THR A 64 3.21 -8.02 -5.35
C THR A 64 1.84 -8.24 -5.99
N GLN A 65 1.81 -8.60 -7.26
CA GLN A 65 0.57 -8.86 -8.00
C GLN A 65 -0.24 -10.04 -7.44
N THR A 66 0.45 -11.01 -6.82
CA THR A 66 -0.16 -12.16 -6.14
C THR A 66 -0.78 -11.81 -4.78
N GLY A 67 -0.55 -10.59 -4.30
CA GLY A 67 -1.13 -10.09 -3.06
C GLY A 67 -0.33 -10.41 -1.79
N SER A 68 0.97 -10.67 -1.95
CA SER A 68 1.97 -10.73 -0.88
C SER A 68 2.74 -9.42 -0.76
N TRP A 69 3.41 -9.21 0.38
CA TRP A 69 4.27 -8.05 0.65
C TRP A 69 5.59 -8.47 1.31
N TYR A 70 6.66 -7.71 1.07
CA TYR A 70 7.98 -7.84 1.72
C TYR A 70 8.78 -6.54 1.61
#